data_AF-A0A9X2XYE7-F1
#
_entry.id   AF-A0A9X2XYE7-F1
#
_cell.length_a   1.000
_cell.length_b   1.000
_cell.length_c   1.000
_cell.angle_alpha   90.00
_cell.angle_beta   90.00
_cell.angle_gamma   90.00
#
_symmetry.space_group_name_H-M   'P 1'
#
loop_
_entity.id
_entity.type
_entity.pdbx_description
1 polymer ?
#
loop_
_entity_poly.entity_id
_entity_poly.type
_entity_poly.pdbx_seq_one_letter_code
_entity_poly.pdbx_strand_id
1 'polypeptide(L)'
;MTRDAEALLARAQALLDSPDRTTAGTSARLAAFLARQAVEDLIDARLKALCGVQTVRGTTKSKLAVLKSLELTPAGPTLIGAWHQLTGFCHQHAYQLSPTVAEVREQCLRVRVSCFDDSRQAAG
;
A
#
# COMPACT_ATOMS: atom_id res chain seq x y z
N MET A 1 -5.65 -6.94 -11.51
CA MET A 1 -4.96 -5.77 -10.93
C MET A 1 -5.42 -5.52 -9.49
N THR A 2 -6.66 -5.11 -9.19
CA THR A 2 -7.10 -4.95 -7.78
C THR A 2 -7.11 -6.25 -6.97
N ARG A 3 -7.49 -7.39 -7.58
CA ARG A 3 -7.36 -8.72 -6.95
C ARG A 3 -5.92 -9.08 -6.58
N ASP A 4 -4.95 -8.64 -7.39
CA ASP A 4 -3.54 -8.91 -7.14
C ASP A 4 -3.06 -8.11 -5.92
N ALA A 5 -3.50 -6.85 -5.80
CA ALA A 5 -3.26 -6.02 -4.63
C ALA A 5 -3.90 -6.58 -3.34
N GLU A 6 -5.16 -7.06 -3.40
CA GLU A 6 -5.80 -7.73 -2.24
C GLU A 6 -5.02 -8.98 -1.80
N ALA A 7 -4.56 -9.80 -2.75
CA ALA A 7 -3.77 -10.99 -2.46
C ALA A 7 -2.42 -10.65 -1.82
N LEU A 8 -1.74 -9.59 -2.29
CA LEU A 8 -0.50 -9.09 -1.70
C LEU A 8 -0.69 -8.62 -0.26
N LEU A 9 -1.77 -7.87 0.02
CA LEU A 9 -2.12 -7.43 1.38
C LEU A 9 -2.46 -8.62 2.29
N ALA A 10 -3.20 -9.61 1.79
CA ALA A 10 -3.49 -10.83 2.54
C ALA A 10 -2.21 -11.62 2.86
N ARG A 11 -1.26 -11.69 1.92
CA ARG A 11 0.03 -12.34 2.15
C ARG A 11 0.90 -11.57 3.15
N ALA A 12 0.91 -10.23 3.08
CA ALA A 12 1.57 -9.40 4.08
C ALA A 12 1.01 -9.68 5.48
N GLN A 13 -0.31 -9.74 5.60
CA GLN A 13 -0.99 -10.06 6.86
C GLN A 13 -0.58 -11.44 7.41
N ALA A 14 -0.54 -12.46 6.56
CA ALA A 14 -0.10 -13.80 6.95
C ALA A 14 1.36 -13.83 7.47
N LEU A 15 2.26 -13.02 6.90
CA LEU A 15 3.63 -12.88 7.40
C LEU A 15 3.68 -12.22 8.78
N LEU A 16 2.77 -11.27 9.04
CA LEU A 16 2.68 -10.56 10.32
C LEU A 16 2.02 -11.40 11.42
N ASP A 17 1.17 -12.38 11.06
CA ASP A 17 0.48 -13.27 12.00
C ASP A 17 1.32 -14.49 12.42
N SER A 18 2.37 -14.83 11.65
CA SER A 18 3.31 -15.93 11.95
C SER A 18 4.75 -15.44 12.11
N PRO A 19 5.06 -14.55 13.08
CA PRO A 19 6.45 -14.22 13.36
C PRO A 19 7.09 -15.42 14.07
N ASP A 20 7.74 -16.31 13.31
CA ASP A 20 8.68 -17.25 13.92
C ASP A 20 9.67 -16.44 14.76
N ARG A 21 10.02 -16.92 15.96
CA ARG A 21 10.90 -16.18 16.90
C ARG A 21 12.25 -15.78 16.28
N THR A 22 12.69 -16.49 15.24
CA THR A 22 13.89 -16.22 14.43
C THR A 22 13.71 -15.17 13.33
N THR A 23 12.49 -14.75 13.00
CA THR A 23 12.18 -13.84 11.87
C THR A 23 11.45 -12.56 12.27
N ALA A 24 11.19 -12.33 13.56
CA ALA A 24 10.31 -11.26 14.06
C ALA A 24 10.61 -9.84 13.53
N GLY A 25 11.85 -9.52 13.14
CA GLY A 25 12.20 -8.25 12.47
C GLY A 25 12.19 -8.29 10.93
N THR A 26 12.50 -9.44 10.33
CA THR A 26 12.53 -9.61 8.87
C THR A 26 11.13 -9.81 8.30
N SER A 27 10.22 -10.46 9.03
CA SER A 27 8.83 -10.67 8.62
C SER A 27 8.07 -9.35 8.43
N ALA A 28 8.26 -8.39 9.34
CA ALA A 28 7.68 -7.05 9.23
C ALA A 28 8.17 -6.32 7.97
N ARG A 29 9.47 -6.41 7.66
CA ARG A 29 10.01 -5.78 6.45
C ARG A 29 9.52 -6.44 5.17
N LEU A 30 9.47 -7.77 5.12
CA LEU A 30 8.92 -8.51 3.97
C LEU A 30 7.44 -8.19 3.77
N ALA A 31 6.67 -8.09 4.85
CA ALA A 31 5.28 -7.65 4.78
C ALA A 31 5.17 -6.20 4.25
N ALA A 32 6.07 -5.29 4.67
CA ALA A 32 6.10 -3.93 4.17
C ALA A 32 6.39 -3.87 2.65
N PHE A 33 7.29 -4.72 2.13
CA PHE A 33 7.53 -4.83 0.69
C PHE A 33 6.27 -5.27 -0.07
N LEU A 34 5.57 -6.31 0.40
CA LEU A 34 4.34 -6.79 -0.23
C LEU A 34 3.22 -5.73 -0.18
N ALA A 35 3.06 -5.07 0.96
CA ALA A 35 2.10 -3.99 1.12
C ALA A 35 2.42 -2.81 0.20
N ARG A 36 3.71 -2.47 0.02
CA ARG A 36 4.14 -1.43 -0.90
C ARG A 36 3.78 -1.77 -2.35
N GLN A 37 4.04 -3.01 -2.77
CA GLN A 37 3.68 -3.46 -4.11
C GLN A 37 2.17 -3.36 -4.33
N ALA A 38 1.36 -3.79 -3.35
CA ALA A 38 -0.09 -3.65 -3.41
C ALA A 38 -0.54 -2.18 -3.57
N VAL A 39 0.11 -1.26 -2.84
CA VAL A 39 -0.16 0.19 -2.95
C VAL A 39 0.20 0.72 -4.34
N GLU A 40 1.33 0.28 -4.93
CA GLU A 40 1.73 0.68 -6.28
C GLU A 40 0.74 0.18 -7.35
N ASP A 41 0.27 -1.06 -7.23
CA ASP A 41 -0.75 -1.64 -8.11
C ASP A 41 -2.10 -0.90 -7.99
N LEU A 42 -2.48 -0.49 -6.77
CA LEU A 42 -3.69 0.30 -6.52
C LEU A 42 -3.60 1.72 -7.08
N ILE A 43 -2.44 2.38 -6.95
CA ILE A 43 -2.20 3.69 -7.58
C ILE A 43 -2.40 3.58 -9.09
N ASP A 44 -1.83 2.54 -9.72
CA ASP A 44 -1.97 2.33 -11.16
C ASP A 44 -3.41 2.04 -11.57
N ALA A 45 -4.13 1.22 -10.79
CA ALA A 45 -5.55 0.96 -11.03
C ALA A 45 -6.41 2.23 -10.91
N ARG A 46 -6.16 3.07 -9.90
CA ARG A 46 -6.90 4.32 -9.67
C ARG A 46 -6.62 5.35 -10.77
N LEU A 47 -5.36 5.55 -11.13
CA LEU A 47 -5.01 6.46 -12.23
C LEU A 47 -5.60 6.01 -13.57
N LYS A 48 -5.64 4.70 -13.82
CA LYS A 48 -6.33 4.17 -15.01
C LYS A 48 -7.83 4.48 -14.98
N ALA A 49 -8.48 4.38 -13.83
CA ALA A 49 -9.90 4.72 -13.69
C ALA A 49 -10.16 6.24 -13.87
N LEU A 50 -9.29 7.09 -13.32
CA LEU A 50 -9.43 8.56 -13.35
C LEU A 50 -9.07 9.18 -14.71
N CYS A 51 -8.01 8.68 -15.36
CA CYS A 51 -7.48 9.24 -16.62
C CYS A 51 -7.99 8.50 -17.87
N GLY A 52 -8.75 7.40 -17.70
CA GLY A 52 -9.25 6.58 -18.80
C GLY A 52 -8.13 5.85 -19.55
N VAL A 53 -8.10 5.99 -20.88
CA VAL A 53 -7.17 5.26 -21.76
C VAL A 53 -5.73 5.81 -21.68
N GLN A 54 -5.54 7.03 -21.18
CA GLN A 54 -4.22 7.62 -21.00
C GLN A 54 -3.58 7.12 -19.70
N THR A 55 -2.67 6.17 -19.84
CA THR A 55 -1.81 5.72 -18.74
C THR A 55 -0.85 6.85 -18.34
N VAL A 56 -0.90 7.28 -17.08
CA VAL A 56 0.10 8.19 -16.50
C VAL A 56 1.44 7.46 -16.47
N ARG A 57 2.36 7.86 -17.36
CA ARG A 57 3.72 7.33 -17.42
C ARG A 57 4.63 8.14 -16.50
N GLY A 58 5.57 7.47 -15.84
CA GLY A 58 6.58 8.11 -14.99
C GLY A 58 6.82 7.37 -13.69
N THR A 59 7.60 8.00 -12.81
CA THR A 59 7.92 7.47 -11.48
C THR A 59 6.68 7.38 -10.60
N THR A 60 6.69 6.53 -9.57
CA THR A 60 5.58 6.49 -8.60
C THR A 60 5.35 7.86 -7.96
N LYS A 61 6.40 8.66 -7.71
CA LYS A 61 6.23 10.03 -7.21
C LYS A 61 5.44 10.93 -8.16
N SER A 62 5.67 10.83 -9.47
CA SER A 62 4.90 11.56 -10.49
C SER A 62 3.44 11.12 -10.49
N LYS A 63 3.20 9.80 -10.40
CA LYS A 63 1.86 9.21 -10.27
C LYS A 63 1.13 9.71 -9.01
N LEU A 64 1.83 9.81 -7.87
CA LEU A 64 1.26 10.36 -6.63
C LEU A 64 0.86 11.83 -6.77
N ALA A 65 1.62 12.64 -7.51
CA ALA A 65 1.25 14.03 -7.76
C ALA A 65 -0.05 14.15 -8.56
N VAL A 66 -0.21 13.31 -9.60
CA VAL A 66 -1.47 13.25 -10.37
C VAL A 66 -2.61 12.73 -9.50
N LEU A 67 -2.38 11.67 -8.72
CA LEU A 67 -3.38 11.11 -7.81
C LEU A 67 -3.85 12.15 -6.80
N LYS A 68 -2.94 12.95 -6.24
CA LYS A 68 -3.27 14.05 -5.31
C LYS A 68 -4.20 15.08 -5.93
N SER A 69 -4.12 15.31 -7.23
CA SER A 69 -4.95 16.29 -7.93
C SER A 69 -6.30 15.75 -8.39
N LEU A 70 -6.40 14.44 -8.68
CA LEU A 70 -7.57 13.85 -9.33
C LEU A 70 -8.42 12.94 -8.44
N GLU A 71 -7.82 12.32 -7.41
CA GLU A 71 -8.53 11.40 -6.52
C GLU A 71 -9.12 12.14 -5.33
N LEU A 72 -10.45 12.32 -5.36
CA LEU A 72 -11.20 13.04 -4.33
C LEU A 72 -11.74 12.12 -3.23
N THR A 73 -11.65 10.80 -3.39
CA THR A 73 -12.05 9.83 -2.37
C THR A 73 -10.98 9.71 -1.28
N PRO A 74 -11.32 9.16 -0.08
CA PRO A 74 -10.34 8.87 0.97
C PRO A 74 -9.18 7.96 0.53
N ALA A 75 -9.33 7.23 -0.57
CA ALA A 75 -8.28 6.38 -1.15
C ALA A 75 -7.04 7.18 -1.56
N GLY A 76 -7.20 8.40 -2.10
CA GLY A 76 -6.09 9.22 -2.60
C GLY A 76 -5.06 9.57 -1.52
N PRO A 77 -5.45 10.31 -0.47
CA PRO A 77 -4.56 10.61 0.65
C PRO A 77 -4.00 9.36 1.33
N THR A 78 -4.81 8.29 1.42
CA THR A 78 -4.38 7.01 2.02
C THR A 78 -3.24 6.37 1.23
N LEU A 79 -3.38 6.25 -0.09
CA LEU A 79 -2.36 5.65 -0.96
C LEU A 79 -1.07 6.47 -0.97
N ILE A 80 -1.17 7.80 -1.00
CA ILE A 80 -0.01 8.71 -0.92
C ILE A 80 0.74 8.50 0.40
N GLY A 81 0.02 8.55 1.53
CA GLY A 81 0.61 8.38 2.85
C GLY A 81 1.24 7.00 3.04
N ALA A 82 0.53 5.94 2.66
CA ALA A 82 0.99 4.57 2.75
C ALA A 82 2.26 4.33 1.90
N TRP A 83 2.31 4.85 0.67
CA TRP A 83 3.49 4.69 -0.18
C TRP A 83 4.75 5.29 0.45
N HIS A 84 4.65 6.50 1.03
CA HIS A 84 5.78 7.14 1.70
C HIS A 84 6.22 6.36 2.96
N GLN A 85 5.28 5.94 3.80
CA GLN A 85 5.58 5.18 5.02
C GLN A 85 6.22 3.82 4.69
N LEU A 86 5.63 3.06 3.77
CA LEU A 86 6.13 1.74 3.37
C LEU A 86 7.48 1.84 2.65
N THR A 87 7.72 2.90 1.87
CA THR A 87 9.07 3.20 1.34
C THR A 87 10.09 3.34 2.45
N GLY A 88 9.75 4.07 3.52
CA GLY A 88 10.60 4.21 4.69
C GLY A 88 10.84 2.87 5.40
N PHE A 89 9.82 2.03 5.53
CA PHE A 89 9.95 0.70 6.16
C PHE A 89 10.85 -0.26 5.37
N CYS A 90 10.88 -0.12 4.05
CA CYS A 90 11.69 -0.94 3.16
C CYS A 90 13.17 -0.54 3.14
N HIS A 91 13.49 0.73 3.42
CA HIS A 91 14.87 1.22 3.45
C HIS A 91 15.41 1.22 4.89
N GLN A 92 16.61 0.68 5.09
CA GLN A 92 17.30 0.76 6.38
C GLN A 92 18.54 1.61 6.21
N HIS A 93 18.53 2.81 6.80
CA HIS A 93 19.76 3.53 7.08
C HIS A 93 20.40 2.99 8.36
N ALA A 94 21.72 3.07 8.50
CA ALA A 94 22.50 2.39 9.55
C ALA A 94 22.08 2.69 11.01
N TYR A 95 21.19 3.67 11.24
CA TYR A 95 20.69 4.08 12.55
C TYR A 95 19.15 4.11 12.63
N GLN A 96 18.44 3.60 11.63
CA GLN A 96 16.98 3.48 11.68
C GLN A 96 16.56 2.16 12.30
N LEU A 97 15.58 2.24 13.20
CA LEU A 97 14.90 1.07 13.72
C LEU A 97 14.15 0.36 12.58
N SER A 98 14.08 -0.97 12.66
CA SER A 98 13.20 -1.73 11.78
C SER A 98 11.73 -1.43 12.12
N PRO A 99 10.84 -1.45 11.12
CA PRO A 99 9.42 -1.26 11.37
C PRO A 99 8.90 -2.36 12.28
N THR A 100 8.02 -2.00 13.20
CA THR A 100 7.31 -2.95 14.05
C THR A 100 6.21 -3.65 13.28
N VAL A 101 5.84 -4.86 13.71
CA VAL A 101 4.67 -5.59 13.18
C VAL A 101 3.40 -4.75 13.25
N ALA A 102 3.22 -3.98 14.33
CA ALA A 102 2.06 -3.12 14.54
C ALA A 102 1.99 -1.98 13.50
N GLU A 103 3.10 -1.30 13.24
CA GLU A 103 3.16 -0.23 12.23
C GLU A 103 2.83 -0.74 10.83
N VAL A 104 3.39 -1.88 10.43
CA VAL A 104 3.10 -2.47 9.10
C VAL A 104 1.64 -2.94 9.02
N ARG A 105 1.11 -3.54 10.09
CA ARG A 105 -0.30 -3.99 10.16
C ARG A 105 -1.26 -2.81 10.02
N GLU A 106 -0.98 -1.71 10.70
CA GLU A 106 -1.79 -0.49 10.61
C GLU A 106 -1.79 0.08 9.19
N GLN A 107 -0.64 0.10 8.49
CA GLN A 107 -0.62 0.52 7.09
C GLN A 107 -1.44 -0.41 6.19
N CYS A 108 -1.33 -1.73 6.37
CA CYS A 108 -2.11 -2.70 5.61
C CYS A 108 -3.62 -2.50 5.82
N LEU A 109 -4.05 -2.34 7.08
CA LEU A 109 -5.45 -2.12 7.44
C LEU A 109 -6.00 -0.85 6.80
N ARG A 110 -5.25 0.27 6.93
CA ARG A 110 -5.66 1.56 6.39
C ARG A 110 -5.86 1.53 4.88
N VAL A 111 -4.90 0.94 4.15
CA VAL A 111 -5.04 0.76 2.69
C VAL A 111 -6.27 -0.08 2.37
N ARG A 112 -6.49 -1.16 3.12
CA ARG A 112 -7.59 -2.09 2.87
C ARG A 112 -8.96 -1.40 3.04
N VAL A 113 -9.14 -0.68 4.14
CA VAL A 113 -10.39 0.06 4.44
C VAL A 113 -10.64 1.12 3.37
N SER A 114 -9.68 2.03 3.14
CA SER A 114 -9.90 3.16 2.23
C SER A 114 -10.01 2.77 0.75
N CYS A 115 -9.45 1.62 0.35
CA CYS A 115 -9.41 1.24 -1.07
C CYS A 115 -10.48 0.22 -1.49
N PHE A 116 -10.97 -0.61 -0.56
CA PHE A 116 -11.90 -1.70 -0.87
C PHE A 116 -13.28 -1.57 -0.20
N ASP A 117 -13.40 -0.90 0.95
CA ASP A 117 -14.70 -0.82 1.64
C ASP A 117 -15.65 0.21 0.99
N ASP A 118 -15.14 1.30 0.40
CA ASP A 118 -15.95 2.24 -0.41
C ASP A 118 -16.58 1.57 -1.65
N SER A 119 -15.93 0.52 -2.18
CA SER A 119 -16.40 -0.21 -3.37
C SER A 119 -17.65 -1.05 -3.07
N ARG A 120 -17.94 -1.33 -1.80
CA ARG A 120 -19.11 -2.12 -1.37
C ARG A 120 -20.33 -1.25 -1.03
N GLN A 121 -20.14 0.03 -0.69
CA GLN A 121 -21.25 0.94 -0.41
C GLN A 121 -21.89 1.53 -1.67
N ALA A 122 -21.16 1.61 -2.79
CA ALA A 122 -21.70 2.10 -4.07
C ALA A 122 -22.55 1.06 -4.85
N ALA A 123 -22.71 -0.15 -4.34
CA ALA A 123 -23.44 -1.26 -4.97
C ALA A 123 -24.68 -1.71 -4.17
N GLY A 124 -25.13 -0.89 -3.21
CA GLY A 124 -26.33 -1.13 -2.38
C GLY A 124 -27.45 -0.14 -2.66
#